data_AF-A0A928NDX3-F1
#
_entry.id   AF-A0A928NDX3-F1
#
_cell.length_a   1.000
_cell.length_b   1.000
_cell.length_c   1.000
_cell.angle_alpha   90.00
_cell.angle_beta   90.00
_cell.angle_gamma   90.00
#
_symmetry.space_group_name_H-M   'P 1'
#
loop_
_entity.id
_entity.type
_entity.pdbx_description
1 polymer ?
#
loop_
_entity_poly.entity_id
_entity_poly.type
_entity_poly.pdbx_seq_one_letter_code
_entity_poly.pdbx_strand_id
1 'polypeptide(L)'
;MSIAEKFEIIADAVYEKGISGRDELIYNVVTDNERRINYHNAFQYSNWTGYEFIKPIKPTGYISNMFYSCNNMTSLPTPLDFSEAFTADNYVESYTYRTSVFAYCRNLEFVPDLNMKALGGIEQWFRQCRELHTIELLRVKRETIYTNTFSECSALTNITFEGEIGQSISFKDSPLLSIESQINIIKHLVDFSGTDDAGTRILTIHANAWEKLNQTYSSPIEVGISFYGSWISYVESLGWSM
;
A
#
# COMPACT_ATOMS: atom_id res chain seq x y z
N MET A 1 -30.26 -11.65 27.53
CA MET A 1 -29.40 -10.97 26.53
C MET A 1 -28.53 -9.94 27.23
N SER A 2 -27.22 -10.19 27.26
CA SER A 2 -26.20 -9.33 27.86
C SER A 2 -26.02 -8.03 27.06
N ILE A 3 -25.36 -7.04 27.67
CA ILE A 3 -25.01 -5.80 26.96
C ILE A 3 -24.09 -6.10 25.76
N ALA A 4 -23.20 -7.09 25.87
CA ALA A 4 -22.32 -7.53 24.78
C ALA A 4 -23.12 -8.12 23.60
N GLU A 5 -24.12 -8.97 23.87
CA GLU A 5 -25.00 -9.54 22.83
C GLU A 5 -25.85 -8.47 22.16
N LYS A 6 -26.25 -7.41 22.88
CA LYS A 6 -26.95 -6.26 22.30
C LYS A 6 -26.04 -5.41 21.41
N PHE A 7 -24.77 -5.26 21.77
CA PHE A 7 -23.78 -4.57 20.93
C PHE A 7 -23.40 -5.36 19.69
N GLU A 8 -23.31 -6.69 19.78
CA GLU A 8 -23.13 -7.59 18.64
C GLU A 8 -24.26 -7.43 17.62
N ILE A 9 -25.51 -7.49 18.07
CA ILE A 9 -26.69 -7.30 17.21
C ILE A 9 -26.72 -5.90 16.58
N ILE A 10 -26.30 -4.86 17.29
CA ILE A 10 -26.23 -3.50 16.75
C ILE A 10 -25.09 -3.38 15.73
N ALA A 11 -23.95 -4.02 15.94
CA ALA A 11 -22.83 -4.05 15.00
C ALA A 11 -23.21 -4.79 13.71
N ASP A 12 -23.91 -5.91 13.82
CA ASP A 12 -24.46 -6.64 12.67
C ASP A 12 -25.57 -5.81 11.97
N ALA A 13 -26.39 -5.07 12.72
CA ALA A 13 -27.41 -4.20 12.14
C ALA A 13 -26.83 -2.93 11.47
N VAL A 14 -25.67 -2.41 11.90
CA VAL A 14 -24.95 -1.35 11.19
C VAL A 14 -24.27 -1.91 9.94
N TYR A 15 -23.79 -3.15 9.98
CA TYR A 15 -23.29 -3.88 8.82
C TYR A 15 -24.40 -4.14 7.79
N GLU A 16 -25.61 -4.47 8.23
CA GLU A 16 -26.79 -4.67 7.36
C GLU A 16 -27.46 -3.36 6.91
N LYS A 17 -27.33 -2.23 7.62
CA LYS A 17 -27.88 -0.94 7.17
C LYS A 17 -27.12 -0.28 6.02
N GLY A 18 -25.93 -0.78 5.68
CA GLY A 18 -25.25 -0.47 4.41
C GLY A 18 -25.87 -1.19 3.20
N ILE A 19 -26.88 -2.04 3.43
CA ILE A 19 -27.55 -2.84 2.41
C ILE A 19 -28.79 -2.10 1.92
N SER A 20 -28.62 -1.37 0.83
CA SER A 20 -29.65 -1.34 -0.21
C SER A 20 -28.98 -1.47 -1.58
N GLY A 21 -29.09 -2.65 -2.18
CA GLY A 21 -28.78 -2.92 -3.58
C GLY A 21 -27.49 -3.69 -3.89
N ARG A 22 -26.82 -4.31 -2.90
CA ARG A 22 -25.47 -4.89 -3.06
C ARG A 22 -25.31 -6.32 -2.52
N ASP A 23 -26.38 -7.11 -2.61
CA ASP A 23 -26.58 -8.42 -1.95
C ASP A 23 -25.86 -9.64 -2.59
N GLU A 24 -24.68 -9.49 -3.17
CA GLU A 24 -23.90 -10.67 -3.63
C GLU A 24 -22.40 -10.62 -3.28
N LEU A 25 -21.91 -9.49 -2.75
CA LEU A 25 -20.47 -9.27 -2.53
C LEU A 25 -19.99 -9.46 -1.09
N ILE A 26 -20.92 -9.60 -0.15
CA ILE A 26 -20.64 -9.89 1.26
C ILE A 26 -20.43 -11.41 1.49
N TYR A 27 -20.85 -12.28 0.57
CA TYR A 27 -20.95 -13.73 0.82
C TYR A 27 -19.72 -14.58 0.47
N ASN A 28 -18.57 -13.99 0.11
CA ASN A 28 -17.31 -14.73 -0.07
C ASN A 28 -16.36 -14.67 1.15
N VAL A 29 -16.75 -13.98 2.22
CA VAL A 29 -16.07 -14.08 3.51
C VAL A 29 -16.54 -15.36 4.17
N VAL A 30 -15.77 -16.44 4.03
CA VAL A 30 -16.04 -17.66 4.78
C VAL A 30 -15.73 -17.36 6.25
N THR A 31 -16.61 -17.73 7.16
CA THR A 31 -16.30 -17.71 8.59
C THR A 31 -15.81 -19.09 8.99
N ASP A 32 -14.58 -19.19 9.50
CA ASP A 32 -14.03 -20.42 10.08
C ASP A 32 -13.77 -20.18 11.57
N ASN A 33 -14.42 -20.97 12.44
CA ASN A 33 -14.36 -20.84 13.90
C ASN A 33 -14.51 -19.39 14.40
N GLU A 34 -15.56 -18.69 13.95
CA GLU A 34 -15.86 -17.29 14.29
C GLU A 34 -14.82 -16.25 13.79
N ARG A 35 -13.80 -16.68 13.05
CA ARG A 35 -12.84 -15.80 12.38
C ARG A 35 -13.24 -15.61 10.92
N ARG A 36 -13.32 -14.36 10.48
CA ARG A 36 -13.50 -14.03 9.05
C ARG A 36 -12.21 -14.43 8.32
N ILE A 37 -12.31 -15.39 7.40
CA ILE A 37 -11.22 -15.79 6.50
C ILE A 37 -11.55 -15.30 5.08
N ASN A 38 -10.50 -15.04 4.28
CA ASN A 38 -10.61 -14.65 2.86
C ASN A 38 -11.36 -13.32 2.63
N TYR A 39 -10.62 -12.21 2.61
CA TYR A 39 -11.17 -10.85 2.46
C TYR A 39 -11.23 -10.38 1.00
N HIS A 40 -11.24 -11.31 0.04
CA HIS A 40 -11.35 -10.98 -1.37
C HIS A 40 -12.61 -10.13 -1.64
N ASN A 41 -12.44 -8.92 -2.15
CA ASN A 41 -13.50 -7.96 -2.47
C ASN A 41 -14.42 -7.55 -1.30
N ALA A 42 -14.10 -7.86 -0.03
CA ALA A 42 -15.07 -7.82 1.07
C ALA A 42 -15.80 -6.46 1.27
N PHE A 43 -15.12 -5.35 1.02
CA PHE A 43 -15.65 -3.99 1.17
C PHE A 43 -15.55 -3.16 -0.11
N GLN A 44 -15.24 -3.76 -1.27
CA GLN A 44 -15.02 -2.99 -2.50
C GLN A 44 -16.20 -2.08 -2.87
N TYR A 45 -15.91 -0.94 -3.48
CA TYR A 45 -16.80 0.14 -3.92
C TYR A 45 -17.64 0.77 -2.82
N SER A 46 -17.49 0.34 -1.58
CA SER A 46 -18.43 0.69 -0.52
C SER A 46 -18.23 2.12 -0.09
N ASN A 47 -19.29 2.71 0.44
CA ASN A 47 -19.29 4.12 0.81
C ASN A 47 -18.78 4.34 2.24
N TRP A 48 -17.92 3.45 2.72
CA TRP A 48 -17.51 3.47 4.12
C TRP A 48 -16.59 4.65 4.41
N THR A 49 -16.71 5.20 5.62
CA THR A 49 -15.69 6.06 6.23
C THR A 49 -14.79 5.22 7.13
N GLY A 50 -13.54 5.65 7.34
CA GLY A 50 -12.60 4.94 8.21
C GLY A 50 -13.10 4.71 9.64
N TYR A 51 -14.02 5.58 10.11
CA TYR A 51 -14.58 5.58 11.46
C TYR A 51 -15.76 4.60 11.66
N GLU A 52 -16.26 3.97 10.60
CA GLU A 52 -17.39 3.04 10.70
C GLU A 52 -16.99 1.66 11.23
N PHE A 53 -15.69 1.39 11.34
CA PHE A 53 -15.17 0.13 11.83
C PHE A 53 -14.87 0.22 13.32
N ILE A 54 -15.73 -0.42 14.13
CA ILE A 54 -15.66 -0.40 15.60
C ILE A 54 -14.77 -1.54 16.15
N LYS A 55 -14.49 -2.56 15.33
CA LYS A 55 -13.67 -3.73 15.71
C LYS A 55 -12.37 -3.78 14.89
N PRO A 56 -11.28 -4.31 15.47
CA PRO A 56 -10.08 -4.70 14.73
C PRO A 56 -10.40 -5.49 13.47
N ILE A 57 -9.79 -5.12 12.36
CA ILE A 57 -9.85 -5.89 11.13
C ILE A 57 -8.53 -6.65 11.01
N LYS A 58 -8.61 -7.98 11.10
CA LYS A 58 -7.44 -8.86 11.01
C LYS A 58 -7.67 -9.93 9.96
N PRO A 59 -7.32 -9.67 8.69
CA PRO A 59 -7.48 -10.66 7.64
C PRO A 59 -6.60 -11.89 7.86
N THR A 60 -7.24 -13.05 7.90
CA THR A 60 -6.56 -14.36 7.91
C THR A 60 -6.82 -15.03 6.57
N GLY A 61 -5.78 -15.22 5.76
CA GLY A 61 -5.88 -15.84 4.43
C GLY A 61 -5.70 -14.89 3.26
N TYR A 62 -6.21 -15.29 2.08
CA TYR A 62 -6.04 -14.54 0.83
C TYR A 62 -6.71 -13.16 0.90
N ILE A 63 -5.97 -12.12 0.48
CA ILE A 63 -6.48 -10.76 0.39
C ILE A 63 -6.28 -10.17 -1.02
N SER A 64 -7.35 -9.64 -1.58
CA SER A 64 -7.29 -8.72 -2.72
C SER A 64 -8.55 -7.88 -2.80
N ASN A 65 -8.42 -6.66 -3.34
CA ASN A 65 -9.51 -5.70 -3.57
C ASN A 65 -10.39 -5.38 -2.35
N MET A 66 -9.91 -5.66 -1.14
CA MET A 66 -10.72 -5.63 0.08
C MET A 66 -11.43 -4.29 0.28
N PHE A 67 -10.77 -3.16 0.02
CA PHE A 67 -11.34 -1.80 0.05
C PHE A 67 -11.25 -1.10 -1.31
N TYR A 68 -11.20 -1.86 -2.40
CA TYR A 68 -11.05 -1.30 -3.74
C TYR A 68 -12.13 -0.25 -4.03
N SER A 69 -11.76 0.95 -4.50
CA SER A 69 -12.70 2.03 -4.82
C SER A 69 -13.62 2.48 -3.67
N CYS A 70 -13.21 2.36 -2.42
CA CYS A 70 -13.89 2.98 -1.27
C CYS A 70 -13.63 4.49 -1.26
N ASN A 71 -14.34 5.23 -2.12
CA ASN A 71 -14.06 6.64 -2.36
C ASN A 71 -14.45 7.58 -1.22
N ASN A 72 -15.25 7.16 -0.23
CA ASN A 72 -15.59 7.99 0.92
C ASN A 72 -14.63 7.83 2.11
N MET A 73 -13.68 6.89 2.02
CA MET A 73 -12.76 6.58 3.10
C MET A 73 -11.62 7.59 3.10
N THR A 74 -11.51 8.41 4.17
CA THR A 74 -10.41 9.37 4.37
C THR A 74 -9.25 8.83 5.20
N SER A 75 -9.51 7.82 6.02
CA SER A 75 -8.49 7.07 6.76
C SER A 75 -8.80 5.58 6.72
N LEU A 76 -7.78 4.74 6.85
CA LEU A 76 -8.04 3.30 7.01
C LEU A 76 -8.74 3.00 8.34
N PRO A 77 -9.53 1.93 8.41
CA PRO A 77 -10.02 1.42 9.68
C PRO A 77 -8.87 1.04 10.59
N THR A 78 -8.98 1.37 11.88
CA THR A 78 -7.98 1.03 12.88
C THR A 78 -8.57 0.24 14.05
N PRO A 79 -7.91 -0.82 14.54
CA PRO A 79 -6.66 -1.36 14.01
C PRO A 79 -6.88 -2.26 12.78
N LEU A 80 -5.94 -2.21 11.83
CA LEU A 80 -5.90 -3.06 10.64
C LEU A 80 -4.56 -3.82 10.60
N ASP A 81 -4.62 -5.15 10.63
CA ASP A 81 -3.45 -6.02 10.79
C ASP A 81 -3.41 -7.12 9.72
N PHE A 82 -2.41 -7.07 8.85
CA PHE A 82 -2.19 -8.05 7.76
C PHE A 82 -1.18 -9.16 8.13
N SER A 83 -0.79 -9.30 9.40
CA SER A 83 0.25 -10.25 9.83
C SER A 83 -0.09 -11.73 9.61
N GLU A 84 -1.36 -12.08 9.44
CA GLU A 84 -1.84 -13.45 9.15
C GLU A 84 -2.46 -13.56 7.74
N ALA A 85 -2.34 -12.51 6.93
CA ALA A 85 -2.82 -12.49 5.55
C ALA A 85 -1.76 -12.99 4.58
N PHE A 86 -2.20 -13.40 3.38
CA PHE A 86 -1.30 -13.64 2.26
C PHE A 86 -1.89 -13.05 0.97
N THR A 87 -1.01 -12.60 0.10
CA THR A 87 -1.33 -12.31 -1.31
C THR A 87 -1.04 -13.56 -2.12
N ALA A 88 -1.68 -13.74 -3.28
CA ALA A 88 -1.36 -14.88 -4.13
C ALA A 88 0.08 -14.70 -4.64
N ASP A 89 1.01 -15.39 -4.01
CA ASP A 89 2.42 -15.38 -4.38
C ASP A 89 2.56 -15.94 -5.79
N ASN A 90 2.85 -15.10 -6.79
CA ASN A 90 3.57 -15.40 -8.04
C ASN A 90 3.23 -16.70 -8.84
N TYR A 91 2.12 -17.40 -8.60
CA TYR A 91 1.84 -18.70 -9.21
C TYR A 91 0.74 -18.67 -10.27
N VAL A 92 0.54 -17.56 -10.96
CA VAL A 92 -0.25 -17.58 -12.19
C VAL A 92 0.34 -16.60 -13.19
N GLU A 93 0.75 -17.10 -14.36
CA GLU A 93 1.14 -16.35 -15.57
C GLU A 93 0.03 -15.44 -16.12
N SER A 94 -1.04 -15.23 -15.35
CA SER A 94 -2.19 -14.43 -15.68
C SER A 94 -2.08 -13.09 -14.97
N TYR A 95 -2.00 -12.02 -15.77
CA TYR A 95 -2.09 -10.61 -15.35
C TYR A 95 -3.33 -10.27 -14.49
N THR A 96 -4.23 -11.23 -14.27
CA THR A 96 -5.53 -11.12 -13.59
C THR A 96 -5.44 -11.17 -12.05
N TYR A 97 -4.29 -11.52 -11.44
CA TYR A 97 -4.18 -11.69 -9.97
C TYR A 97 -3.44 -10.57 -9.23
N ARG A 98 -3.37 -9.37 -9.80
CA ARG A 98 -2.82 -8.21 -9.07
C ARG A 98 -3.69 -7.93 -7.85
N THR A 99 -3.07 -7.83 -6.69
CA THR A 99 -3.77 -7.32 -5.51
C THR A 99 -4.06 -5.83 -5.71
N SER A 100 -5.05 -5.27 -5.01
CA SER A 100 -5.47 -3.86 -5.18
C SER A 100 -6.29 -3.43 -3.94
N VAL A 101 -5.77 -3.74 -2.76
CA VAL A 101 -6.50 -3.68 -1.49
C VAL A 101 -7.13 -2.31 -1.23
N PHE A 102 -6.41 -1.21 -1.44
CA PHE A 102 -6.93 0.15 -1.29
C PHE A 102 -6.92 0.94 -2.61
N ALA A 103 -6.78 0.25 -3.75
CA ALA A 103 -6.68 0.94 -5.03
C ALA A 103 -7.96 1.76 -5.26
N TYR A 104 -7.81 2.94 -5.85
CA TYR A 104 -8.90 3.86 -6.17
C TYR A 104 -9.67 4.39 -4.96
N CYS A 105 -9.15 4.31 -3.73
CA CYS A 105 -9.68 5.06 -2.59
C CYS A 105 -9.28 6.53 -2.74
N ARG A 106 -9.96 7.27 -3.63
CA ARG A 106 -9.47 8.58 -4.09
C ARG A 106 -9.39 9.63 -2.98
N ASN A 107 -10.27 9.57 -1.99
CA ASN A 107 -10.28 10.49 -0.84
C ASN A 107 -9.48 9.98 0.36
N LEU A 108 -8.74 8.86 0.25
CA LEU A 108 -7.91 8.36 1.35
C LEU A 108 -6.76 9.33 1.58
N GLU A 109 -6.70 9.94 2.75
CA GLU A 109 -5.70 10.95 3.12
C GLU A 109 -4.58 10.40 3.99
N PHE A 110 -4.90 9.42 4.85
CA PHE A 110 -4.00 8.90 5.86
C PHE A 110 -4.03 7.37 5.94
N VAL A 111 -2.85 6.77 5.94
CA VAL A 111 -2.63 5.34 6.18
C VAL A 111 -1.82 5.20 7.46
N PRO A 112 -2.35 4.53 8.51
CA PRO A 112 -1.62 4.26 9.74
C PRO A 112 -0.49 3.26 9.50
N ASP A 113 0.21 2.92 10.56
CA ASP A 113 1.11 1.77 10.59
C ASP A 113 0.46 0.48 10.06
N LEU A 114 1.04 -0.09 9.01
CA LEU A 114 0.65 -1.38 8.44
C LEU A 114 1.80 -2.38 8.48
N ASN A 115 1.58 -3.48 9.20
CA ASN A 115 2.48 -4.62 9.18
C ASN A 115 2.18 -5.56 8.00
N MET A 116 3.07 -5.59 7.02
CA MET A 116 2.92 -6.34 5.77
C MET A 116 4.03 -7.40 5.56
N LYS A 117 4.82 -7.70 6.60
CA LYS A 117 5.93 -8.67 6.53
C LYS A 117 5.46 -10.08 6.11
N ALA A 118 4.19 -10.42 6.30
CA ALA A 118 3.63 -11.71 5.88
C ALA A 118 3.37 -11.78 4.35
N LEU A 119 3.24 -10.65 3.66
CA LEU A 119 2.76 -10.58 2.28
C LEU A 119 3.88 -10.74 1.25
N GLY A 120 3.62 -11.42 0.13
CA GLY A 120 4.54 -11.51 -1.01
C GLY A 120 4.57 -10.26 -1.88
N GLY A 121 3.47 -9.51 -1.94
CA GLY A 121 3.37 -8.30 -2.75
C GLY A 121 2.26 -7.37 -2.27
N ILE A 122 2.37 -6.10 -2.63
CA ILE A 122 1.36 -5.06 -2.38
C ILE A 122 1.02 -4.29 -3.67
N GLU A 123 1.01 -5.01 -4.79
CA GLU A 123 0.82 -4.43 -6.12
C GLU A 123 -0.43 -3.55 -6.15
N GLN A 124 -0.36 -2.37 -6.73
CA GLN A 124 -1.49 -1.44 -6.87
C GLN A 124 -2.22 -1.05 -5.57
N TRP A 125 -1.72 -1.41 -4.37
CA TRP A 125 -2.48 -1.21 -3.14
C TRP A 125 -2.93 0.22 -2.92
N PHE A 126 -2.14 1.23 -3.29
CA PHE A 126 -2.50 2.64 -3.16
C PHE A 126 -2.71 3.32 -4.52
N ARG A 127 -2.85 2.56 -5.61
CA ARG A 127 -3.00 3.12 -6.95
C ARG A 127 -4.20 4.07 -7.01
N GLN A 128 -4.02 5.27 -7.56
CA GLN A 128 -5.03 6.33 -7.63
C GLN A 128 -5.58 6.82 -6.27
N CYS A 129 -4.85 6.63 -5.16
CA CYS A 129 -5.15 7.33 -3.90
C CYS A 129 -4.64 8.78 -4.00
N ARG A 130 -5.38 9.61 -4.74
CA ARG A 130 -4.91 10.94 -5.17
C ARG A 130 -4.80 11.95 -4.04
N GLU A 131 -5.63 11.81 -3.00
CA GLU A 131 -5.60 12.62 -1.78
C GLU A 131 -4.70 12.03 -0.67
N LEU A 132 -3.96 10.94 -0.94
CA LEU A 132 -3.13 10.30 0.09
C LEU A 132 -1.91 11.15 0.41
N HIS A 133 -1.93 11.81 1.57
CA HIS A 133 -0.86 12.69 2.03
C HIS A 133 0.22 11.93 2.81
N THR A 134 -0.22 11.06 3.72
CA THR A 134 0.68 10.41 4.68
C THR A 134 0.41 8.93 4.78
N ILE A 135 1.49 8.17 4.65
CA ILE A 135 1.58 6.77 5.06
C ILE A 135 2.55 6.73 6.25
N GLU A 136 2.02 6.49 7.44
CA GLU A 136 2.80 6.58 8.68
C GLU A 136 3.98 5.59 8.69
N LEU A 137 3.70 4.31 8.44
CA LEU A 137 4.72 3.27 8.41
C LEU A 137 4.25 2.05 7.59
N LEU A 138 5.09 1.57 6.68
CA LEU A 138 4.94 0.28 6.03
C LEU A 138 6.06 -0.67 6.51
N ARG A 139 5.68 -1.76 7.18
CA ARG A 139 6.64 -2.83 7.52
C ARG A 139 6.67 -3.88 6.44
N VAL A 140 7.81 -4.02 5.77
CA VAL A 140 7.97 -4.85 4.56
C VAL A 140 9.09 -5.88 4.73
N LYS A 141 9.22 -6.78 3.76
CA LYS A 141 10.35 -7.72 3.65
C LYS A 141 11.01 -7.59 2.27
N ARG A 142 12.23 -8.13 2.16
CA ARG A 142 13.07 -8.08 0.96
C ARG A 142 12.31 -8.46 -0.31
N GLU A 143 11.46 -9.47 -0.24
CA GLU A 143 10.73 -10.05 -1.37
C GLU A 143 9.44 -9.29 -1.73
N THR A 144 9.02 -8.30 -0.94
CA THR A 144 7.76 -7.58 -1.18
C THR A 144 7.77 -6.90 -2.56
N ILE A 145 6.79 -7.23 -3.40
CA ILE A 145 6.62 -6.66 -4.76
C ILE A 145 5.79 -5.37 -4.72
N TYR A 146 6.27 -4.32 -5.39
CA TYR A 146 5.66 -2.98 -5.37
C TYR A 146 5.04 -2.50 -6.70
N THR A 147 4.72 -3.40 -7.64
CA THR A 147 4.22 -3.03 -8.98
C THR A 147 3.04 -2.06 -8.92
N ASN A 148 3.24 -0.84 -9.45
CA ASN A 148 2.24 0.25 -9.49
C ASN A 148 1.63 0.64 -8.13
N THR A 149 2.29 0.33 -7.00
CA THR A 149 1.75 0.52 -5.65
C THR A 149 1.33 1.97 -5.38
N PHE A 150 2.17 2.94 -5.77
CA PHE A 150 1.93 4.37 -5.57
C PHE A 150 1.64 5.12 -6.88
N SER A 151 1.14 4.41 -7.90
CA SER A 151 0.80 5.07 -9.17
C SER A 151 -0.35 6.04 -8.97
N GLU A 152 -0.22 7.25 -9.52
CA GLU A 152 -1.15 8.37 -9.35
C GLU A 152 -1.39 8.81 -7.89
N CYS A 153 -0.42 8.59 -6.98
CA CYS A 153 -0.42 9.16 -5.63
C CYS A 153 0.15 10.59 -5.61
N SER A 154 -0.55 11.53 -6.23
CA SER A 154 -0.09 12.90 -6.47
C SER A 154 0.08 13.75 -5.21
N ALA A 155 -0.69 13.48 -4.15
CA ALA A 155 -0.62 14.22 -2.88
C ALA A 155 0.39 13.64 -1.88
N LEU A 156 1.03 12.50 -2.17
CA LEU A 156 1.87 11.81 -1.19
C LEU A 156 3.10 12.65 -0.82
N THR A 157 3.12 13.12 0.42
CA THR A 157 4.22 13.89 1.00
C THR A 157 5.10 13.04 1.89
N ASN A 158 4.49 12.19 2.72
CA ASN A 158 5.21 11.44 3.76
C ASN A 158 4.92 9.95 3.67
N ILE A 159 5.98 9.16 3.65
CA ILE A 159 5.99 7.71 3.78
C ILE A 159 7.23 7.26 4.56
N THR A 160 7.04 6.28 5.44
CA THR A 160 8.13 5.61 6.17
C THR A 160 8.08 4.12 5.90
N PHE A 161 9.25 3.51 5.72
CA PHE A 161 9.45 2.08 5.67
C PHE A 161 10.23 1.59 6.89
N GLU A 162 9.96 0.34 7.26
CA GLU A 162 10.80 -0.51 8.11
C GLU A 162 10.95 -1.88 7.43
N GLY A 163 12.17 -2.41 7.40
CA GLY A 163 12.48 -3.70 6.76
C GLY A 163 13.40 -3.53 5.55
N GLU A 164 13.42 -4.49 4.64
CA GLU A 164 14.30 -4.49 3.48
C GLU A 164 13.49 -4.29 2.19
N ILE A 165 13.89 -3.33 1.36
CA ILE A 165 13.31 -3.10 0.03
C ILE A 165 14.25 -3.75 -0.99
N GLY A 166 13.94 -4.99 -1.38
CA GLY A 166 14.72 -5.76 -2.34
C GLY A 166 14.15 -5.76 -3.77
N GLN A 167 12.97 -5.17 -4.00
CA GLN A 167 12.27 -5.15 -5.29
C GLN A 167 12.05 -3.72 -5.80
N SER A 168 12.03 -3.54 -7.12
CA SER A 168 11.80 -2.23 -7.75
C SER A 168 10.57 -1.55 -7.20
N ILE A 169 10.70 -0.26 -6.91
CA ILE A 169 9.66 0.56 -6.29
C ILE A 169 9.64 1.93 -6.97
N SER A 170 8.43 2.47 -7.18
CA SER A 170 8.23 3.68 -7.95
C SER A 170 7.34 4.68 -7.22
N PHE A 171 7.85 5.90 -7.10
CA PHE A 171 7.19 7.11 -6.63
C PHE A 171 7.13 8.17 -7.75
N LYS A 172 7.09 7.71 -9.01
CA LYS A 172 7.14 8.59 -10.18
C LYS A 172 5.99 9.59 -10.25
N ASP A 173 4.84 9.25 -9.65
CA ASP A 173 3.63 10.07 -9.63
C ASP A 173 3.46 10.83 -8.29
N SER A 174 4.50 10.89 -7.45
CA SER A 174 4.49 11.54 -6.13
C SER A 174 5.46 12.74 -6.08
N PRO A 175 5.13 13.88 -6.73
CA PRO A 175 6.01 15.05 -6.82
C PRO A 175 6.27 15.75 -5.47
N LEU A 176 5.44 15.49 -4.46
CA LEU A 176 5.48 16.17 -3.17
C LEU A 176 6.27 15.40 -2.10
N LEU A 177 6.81 14.23 -2.43
CA LEU A 177 7.54 13.37 -1.51
C LEU A 177 8.65 14.13 -0.77
N SER A 178 8.64 14.06 0.56
CA SER A 178 9.55 14.80 1.44
C SER A 178 10.97 14.26 1.36
N ILE A 179 11.94 15.09 1.75
CA ILE A 179 13.36 14.68 1.84
C ILE A 179 13.52 13.57 2.88
N GLU A 180 12.80 13.64 4.00
CA GLU A 180 12.84 12.63 5.06
C GLU A 180 12.38 11.27 4.55
N SER A 181 11.28 11.23 3.80
CA SER A 181 10.79 10.01 3.17
C SER A 181 11.76 9.47 2.13
N GLN A 182 12.34 10.33 1.29
CA GLN A 182 13.36 9.91 0.33
C GLN A 182 14.59 9.28 1.02
N ILE A 183 15.10 9.90 2.08
CA ILE A 183 16.20 9.36 2.88
C ILE A 183 15.82 8.03 3.53
N ASN A 184 14.62 7.92 4.09
CA ASN A 184 14.13 6.69 4.70
C ASN A 184 14.04 5.55 3.68
N ILE A 185 13.53 5.81 2.47
CA ILE A 185 13.46 4.82 1.38
C ILE A 185 14.87 4.36 1.01
N ILE A 186 15.80 5.28 0.75
CA ILE A 186 17.19 4.97 0.36
C ILE A 186 17.87 4.10 1.42
N LYS A 187 17.66 4.39 2.72
CA LYS A 187 18.25 3.63 3.83
C LYS A 187 17.77 2.18 3.92
N HIS A 188 16.59 1.88 3.41
CA HIS A 188 16.02 0.52 3.46
C HIS A 188 16.19 -0.24 2.14
N LEU A 189 16.82 0.34 1.11
CA LEU A 189 17.19 -0.40 -0.09
C LEU A 189 18.22 -1.48 0.24
N VAL A 190 18.02 -2.67 -0.32
CA VAL A 190 19.00 -3.75 -0.22
C VAL A 190 20.17 -3.49 -1.15
N ASP A 191 21.39 -3.59 -0.62
CA ASP A 191 22.59 -3.66 -1.43
C ASP A 191 22.78 -5.10 -1.95
N PHE A 192 22.76 -5.27 -3.28
CA PHE A 192 23.06 -6.56 -3.92
C PHE A 192 24.51 -6.63 -4.43
N SER A 193 25.36 -5.65 -4.09
CA SER A 193 26.78 -5.69 -4.44
C SER A 193 27.42 -6.98 -3.90
N GLY A 194 28.16 -7.68 -4.76
CA GLY A 194 28.79 -8.96 -4.41
C GLY A 194 27.86 -10.17 -4.33
N THR A 195 26.58 -10.04 -4.73
CA THR A 195 25.69 -11.19 -4.92
C THR A 195 25.72 -11.68 -6.37
N ASP A 196 25.26 -12.92 -6.61
CA ASP A 196 25.04 -13.49 -7.95
C ASP A 196 23.69 -13.07 -8.56
N ASP A 197 22.94 -12.18 -7.90
CA ASP A 197 21.69 -11.62 -8.42
C ASP A 197 22.00 -10.64 -9.57
N ALA A 198 21.85 -11.12 -10.79
CA ALA A 198 21.98 -10.33 -12.01
C ALA A 198 20.77 -9.39 -12.26
N GLY A 199 19.76 -9.41 -11.39
CA GLY A 199 18.54 -8.64 -11.53
C GLY A 199 18.78 -7.15 -11.33
N THR A 200 18.29 -6.34 -12.28
CA THR A 200 18.19 -4.89 -12.07
C THR A 200 17.00 -4.59 -11.18
N ARG A 201 17.21 -3.73 -10.19
CA ARG A 201 16.19 -3.10 -9.37
C ARG A 201 16.21 -1.60 -9.65
N ILE A 202 15.06 -0.96 -9.51
CA ILE A 202 14.90 0.45 -9.89
C ILE A 202 14.14 1.15 -8.77
N LEU A 203 14.73 2.24 -8.27
CA LEU A 203 14.04 3.24 -7.47
C LEU A 203 13.69 4.40 -8.40
N THR A 204 12.41 4.61 -8.66
CA THR A 204 11.93 5.74 -9.47
C THR A 204 11.38 6.82 -8.55
N ILE A 205 11.88 8.04 -8.67
CA ILE A 205 11.44 9.21 -7.90
C ILE A 205 10.99 10.29 -8.89
N HIS A 206 9.87 10.94 -8.62
CA HIS A 206 9.42 12.09 -9.41
C HIS A 206 10.50 13.19 -9.43
N ALA A 207 10.72 13.84 -10.58
CA ALA A 207 11.73 14.90 -10.76
C ALA A 207 11.69 16.00 -9.67
N ASN A 208 10.52 16.57 -9.39
CA ASN A 208 10.36 17.58 -8.33
C ASN A 208 10.81 17.11 -6.93
N ALA A 209 10.56 15.85 -6.56
CA ALA A 209 10.99 15.31 -5.27
C ALA A 209 12.51 15.13 -5.25
N TRP A 210 13.06 14.61 -6.34
CA TRP A 210 14.51 14.46 -6.53
C TRP A 210 15.25 15.79 -6.49
N GLU A 211 14.69 16.84 -7.11
CA GLU A 211 15.28 18.17 -7.11
C GLU A 211 15.40 18.73 -5.69
N LYS A 212 14.38 18.55 -4.84
CA LYS A 212 14.44 18.95 -3.41
C LYS A 212 15.57 18.27 -2.67
N LEU A 213 15.79 16.97 -2.92
CA LEU A 213 16.89 16.22 -2.31
C LEU A 213 18.23 16.78 -2.77
N ASN A 214 18.43 16.98 -4.07
CA ASN A 214 19.69 17.52 -4.60
C ASN A 214 20.01 18.94 -4.15
N GLN A 215 19.01 19.82 -4.05
CA GLN A 215 19.24 21.20 -3.59
C GLN A 215 19.66 21.24 -2.11
N THR A 216 19.17 20.30 -1.30
CA THR A 216 19.48 20.24 0.13
C THR A 216 20.93 19.81 0.41
N TYR A 217 21.53 19.04 -0.51
CA TYR A 217 22.92 18.61 -0.42
C TYR A 217 23.73 19.31 -1.53
N SER A 218 24.27 20.49 -1.23
CA SER A 218 25.02 21.35 -2.19
C SER A 218 26.38 20.79 -2.65
N SER A 219 26.75 19.60 -2.18
CA SER A 219 27.73 18.71 -2.80
C SER A 219 26.95 17.48 -3.26
N PRO A 220 27.15 16.95 -4.48
CA PRO A 220 26.53 15.69 -4.85
C PRO A 220 26.82 14.73 -3.72
N ILE A 221 25.77 14.15 -3.14
CA ILE A 221 25.92 13.21 -2.05
C ILE A 221 26.95 12.17 -2.53
N GLU A 222 28.20 12.24 -2.06
CA GLU A 222 29.22 11.19 -2.21
C GLU A 222 28.92 10.03 -1.23
N VAL A 223 27.65 9.79 -0.93
CA VAL A 223 27.20 8.42 -0.70
C VAL A 223 27.23 7.84 -2.10
N GLY A 224 28.07 6.84 -2.35
CA GLY A 224 28.32 6.26 -3.66
C GLY A 224 27.05 5.84 -4.41
N ILE A 225 26.38 6.80 -5.05
CA ILE A 225 25.39 6.60 -6.10
C ILE A 225 26.17 6.73 -7.42
N SER A 226 27.27 5.99 -7.53
CA SER A 226 27.69 5.51 -8.83
C SER A 226 26.91 4.22 -9.05
N PHE A 227 26.14 4.19 -10.13
CA PHE A 227 25.36 3.05 -10.59
C PHE A 227 26.27 1.88 -10.93
N TYR A 228 26.82 1.19 -9.93
CA TYR A 228 27.59 -0.03 -10.11
C TYR A 228 27.04 -1.11 -9.18
N GLY A 229 26.11 -1.88 -9.74
CA GLY A 229 25.52 -3.07 -9.14
C GLY A 229 24.13 -2.83 -8.58
N SER A 230 23.11 -3.14 -9.40
CA SER A 230 21.72 -3.48 -9.04
C SER A 230 20.64 -2.41 -8.81
N TRP A 231 20.90 -1.14 -8.48
CA TRP A 231 19.80 -0.13 -8.40
C TRP A 231 20.01 1.05 -9.34
N ILE A 232 19.14 1.24 -10.35
CA ILE A 232 19.17 2.39 -11.26
C ILE A 232 18.13 3.43 -10.83
N SER A 233 18.51 4.71 -10.72
CA SER A 233 17.55 5.81 -10.57
C SER A 233 17.10 6.25 -11.96
N TYR A 234 15.80 6.26 -12.19
CA TYR A 234 15.22 6.89 -13.36
C TYR A 234 14.37 8.08 -12.92
N VAL A 235 14.65 9.25 -13.50
CA VAL A 235 13.87 10.47 -13.32
C VAL A 235 13.12 10.70 -14.62
N GLU A 236 11.80 10.49 -14.63
CA GLU A 236 10.96 10.95 -15.74
C GLU A 236 10.83 12.47 -15.62
N SER A 237 11.69 13.22 -16.33
CA SER A 237 11.40 14.62 -16.62
C SER A 237 10.23 14.63 -17.60
N LEU A 238 9.05 15.07 -17.17
CA LEU A 238 7.96 15.34 -18.09
C LEU A 238 8.46 16.37 -19.11
N GLY A 239 8.67 15.90 -20.34
CA GLY A 239 9.20 16.70 -21.42
C GLY A 239 8.31 17.90 -21.70
N TRP A 240 8.91 19.07 -21.70
CA TRP A 240 8.51 20.18 -22.54
C TRP A 240 9.69 20.47 -23.46
N SER A 241 9.62 19.92 -24.67
CA SER A 241 10.33 20.50 -25.80
C SER A 241 9.65 21.81 -26.16
N MET A 242 10.38 22.91 -26.07
CA MET A 242 10.31 23.99 -27.06
C MET A 242 11.73 24.23 -27.56
#